data_AF-A0A8G1M4L9-F1
#
_entry.id   AF-A0A8G1M4L9-F1
#
_cell.length_a   1.000
_cell.length_b   1.000
_cell.length_c   1.000
_cell.angle_alpha   90.00
_cell.angle_beta   90.00
_cell.angle_gamma   90.00
#
_symmetry.space_group_name_H-M   'P 1'
#
loop_
_entity.id
_entity.type
_entity.pdbx_description
1 polymer ?
#
loop_
_entity_poly.entity_id
_entity_poly.type
_entity_poly.pdbx_seq_one_letter_code
_entity_poly.pdbx_strand_id
1 'polypeptide(L)'
;MDVDIPEMDVKAADSASKRQKNLIKPPGSLGRLEDLSVRIAGMKGTAQPELSDAHILTFAGDHGIANEGVSAFPQEVTQQMVQNLANDNAAVNALAAVNGVETTVIDAGIIGDTHQNQDIISKKVSHGTNNFRTQPAMTQPEATSAIEVGRSTVIEHADSADIIGLGDMGIGNTTASAAVTAAITNTSPELVTGPGTGIDEQTLQSKVDVIDDALNHHCPDANEGIDVLRSVGGFELGAIAGAALEAAEQRIPVVIDGFNVAAGVLIAMAIDNSVTNYLLPSHQSTEPGQKVQLDALDLTPLFDLEMRLGEGTGAAIAIGMYRSACRVLCDMPTFDEAGVSR
;
A
#
# COMPACT_ATOMS: atom_id res chain seq x y z
N MET A 1 5.37 19.85 5.00
CA MET A 1 6.29 18.78 4.60
C MET A 1 6.56 19.04 3.14
N ASP A 2 7.82 19.16 2.75
CA ASP A 2 8.16 19.34 1.33
C ASP A 2 8.21 17.95 0.70
N VAL A 3 7.46 17.77 -0.38
CA VAL A 3 7.41 16.56 -1.21
C VAL A 3 7.76 17.01 -2.62
N ASP A 4 8.76 16.38 -3.24
CA ASP A 4 9.23 16.69 -4.59
C ASP A 4 9.21 15.42 -5.46
N ILE A 5 8.00 14.99 -5.83
CA ILE A 5 7.81 13.80 -6.67
C ILE A 5 8.07 14.17 -8.13
N PRO A 6 9.09 13.57 -8.78
CA PRO A 6 9.40 13.89 -10.17
C PRO A 6 8.30 13.42 -11.11
N GLU A 7 8.11 14.14 -12.22
CA GLU A 7 7.24 13.66 -13.30
C GLU A 7 7.78 12.35 -13.92
N MET A 8 6.86 11.51 -14.40
CA MET A 8 7.21 10.34 -15.21
C MET A 8 8.00 10.74 -16.44
N ASP A 9 9.01 9.96 -16.79
CA ASP A 9 9.80 10.19 -18.00
C ASP A 9 9.05 9.71 -19.26
N VAL A 10 8.43 10.68 -19.93
CA VAL A 10 7.68 10.45 -21.17
C VAL A 10 8.59 9.87 -22.28
N LYS A 11 9.87 10.23 -22.34
CA LYS A 11 10.78 9.73 -23.38
C LYS A 11 11.13 8.27 -23.14
N ALA A 12 11.32 7.87 -21.88
CA ALA A 12 11.53 6.49 -21.50
C ALA A 12 10.31 5.63 -21.83
N ALA A 13 9.11 6.08 -21.44
CA ALA A 13 7.85 5.41 -21.76
C ALA A 13 7.62 5.28 -23.27
N ASP A 14 7.83 6.35 -24.04
CA ASP A 14 7.70 6.32 -25.51
C ASP A 14 8.67 5.34 -26.16
N SER A 15 9.90 5.29 -25.66
CA SER A 15 10.94 4.38 -26.16
C SER A 15 10.60 2.92 -25.83
N ALA A 16 10.12 2.65 -24.62
CA ALA A 16 9.60 1.34 -24.21
C ALA A 16 8.40 0.91 -25.06
N SER A 17 7.45 1.81 -25.32
CA SER A 17 6.28 1.52 -26.18
C SER A 17 6.68 1.19 -27.62
N LYS A 18 7.63 1.93 -28.19
CA LYS A 18 8.19 1.65 -29.53
C LYS A 18 8.88 0.29 -29.56
N ARG A 19 9.64 -0.07 -28.52
CA ARG A 19 10.26 -1.39 -28.41
C ARG A 19 9.22 -2.50 -28.30
N GLN A 20 8.21 -2.38 -27.42
CA GLN A 20 7.13 -3.37 -27.26
C GLN A 20 6.44 -3.73 -28.59
N LYS A 21 6.17 -2.71 -29.43
CA LYS A 21 5.54 -2.87 -30.74
C LYS A 21 6.44 -3.58 -31.77
N ASN A 22 7.75 -3.59 -31.56
CA ASN A 22 8.75 -4.18 -32.45
C ASN A 22 9.26 -5.54 -31.96
N LEU A 23 8.88 -6.01 -30.77
CA LEU A 23 9.23 -7.36 -30.27
C LEU A 23 8.66 -8.45 -31.19
N ILE A 24 9.32 -9.61 -31.27
CA ILE A 24 8.92 -10.78 -32.10
C ILE A 24 7.62 -11.47 -31.63
N LYS A 25 6.53 -10.71 -31.56
CA LYS A 25 5.18 -11.14 -31.20
C LYS A 25 4.16 -10.28 -31.97
N PRO A 26 2.93 -10.76 -32.16
CA PRO A 26 1.87 -9.91 -32.70
C PRO A 26 1.67 -8.67 -31.78
N PRO A 27 1.53 -7.45 -32.34
CA PRO A 27 1.34 -6.24 -31.52
C PRO A 27 0.15 -6.38 -30.56
N GLY A 28 0.36 -6.09 -29.28
CA GLY A 28 -0.68 -6.17 -28.24
C GLY A 28 -1.03 -7.59 -27.78
N SER A 29 -0.36 -8.64 -28.25
CA SER A 29 -0.71 -10.03 -27.91
C SER A 29 -0.50 -10.39 -26.44
N LEU A 30 0.27 -9.59 -25.68
CA LEU A 30 0.45 -9.77 -24.23
C LEU A 30 -0.46 -8.85 -23.39
N GLY A 31 -1.35 -8.10 -24.04
CA GLY A 31 -2.34 -7.24 -23.39
C GLY A 31 -1.71 -6.28 -22.38
N ARG A 32 -2.27 -6.26 -21.17
CA ARG A 32 -1.87 -5.33 -20.10
C ARG A 32 -0.40 -5.46 -19.68
N LEU A 33 0.24 -6.61 -19.85
CA LEU A 33 1.68 -6.73 -19.52
C LEU A 33 2.53 -5.77 -20.34
N GLU A 34 2.12 -5.46 -21.57
CA GLU A 34 2.82 -4.47 -22.41
C GLU A 34 2.72 -3.07 -21.78
N ASP A 35 1.50 -2.65 -21.42
CA ASP A 35 1.24 -1.34 -20.83
C ASP A 35 1.93 -1.16 -19.47
N LEU A 36 1.95 -2.21 -18.64
CA LEU A 36 2.62 -2.20 -17.33
C LEU A 36 4.12 -1.95 -17.48
N SER A 37 4.79 -2.65 -18.41
CA SER A 37 6.22 -2.46 -18.67
C SER A 37 6.55 -1.04 -19.15
N VAL A 38 5.67 -0.44 -19.94
CA VAL A 38 5.80 0.94 -20.44
C VAL A 38 5.60 1.95 -19.31
N ARG A 39 4.61 1.74 -18.43
CA ARG A 39 4.37 2.61 -17.27
C ARG A 39 5.57 2.59 -16.32
N ILE A 40 6.12 1.41 -16.04
CA ILE A 40 7.31 1.25 -15.17
C ILE A 40 8.55 1.91 -15.80
N ALA A 41 8.71 1.83 -17.13
CA ALA A 41 9.78 2.53 -17.84
C ALA A 41 9.70 4.06 -17.62
N GLY A 42 8.49 4.62 -17.66
CA GLY A 42 8.23 6.03 -17.35
C GLY A 42 8.53 6.39 -15.90
N MET A 43 8.09 5.57 -14.94
CA MET A 43 8.39 5.75 -13.51
C MET A 43 9.91 5.78 -13.26
N LYS A 44 10.63 4.75 -13.73
CA LYS A 44 12.07 4.57 -13.50
C LYS A 44 12.96 5.51 -14.35
N GLY A 45 12.43 6.15 -15.38
CA GLY A 45 13.23 7.00 -16.28
C GLY A 45 14.15 6.23 -17.23
N THR A 46 13.84 4.97 -17.54
CA THR A 46 14.63 4.12 -18.45
C THR A 46 13.72 3.32 -19.36
N ALA A 47 14.09 3.20 -20.64
CA ALA A 47 13.28 2.49 -21.64
C ALA A 47 13.29 0.96 -21.45
N GLN A 48 14.19 0.44 -20.62
CA GLN A 48 14.35 -0.98 -20.32
C GLN A 48 14.55 -1.12 -18.80
N PRO A 49 13.48 -1.00 -18.01
CA PRO A 49 13.55 -1.11 -16.56
C PRO A 49 13.86 -2.54 -16.13
N GLU A 50 14.70 -2.67 -15.10
CA GLU A 50 14.93 -3.92 -14.39
C GLU A 50 14.31 -3.81 -12.99
N LEU A 51 13.77 -4.93 -12.50
CA LEU A 51 13.14 -5.03 -11.19
C LEU A 51 13.79 -6.17 -10.41
N SER A 52 15.11 -6.09 -10.24
CA SER A 52 15.89 -7.17 -9.64
C SER A 52 15.72 -7.16 -8.13
N ASP A 53 15.94 -6.01 -7.50
CA ASP A 53 15.86 -5.86 -6.05
C ASP A 53 14.45 -5.40 -5.67
N ALA A 54 13.75 -6.22 -4.88
CA ALA A 54 12.37 -5.94 -4.49
C ALA A 54 12.20 -6.14 -2.99
N HIS A 55 11.45 -5.22 -2.38
CA HIS A 55 11.28 -5.18 -0.93
C HIS A 55 9.80 -5.04 -0.57
N ILE A 56 9.33 -5.75 0.46
CA ILE A 56 8.03 -5.53 1.07
C ILE A 56 8.21 -4.93 2.46
N LEU A 57 7.67 -3.74 2.65
CA LEU A 57 7.66 -3.03 3.93
C LEU A 57 6.28 -3.20 4.58
N THR A 58 6.24 -3.94 5.69
CA THR A 58 5.00 -4.16 6.46
C THR A 58 4.99 -3.26 7.68
N PHE A 59 4.06 -2.31 7.72
CA PHE A 59 3.91 -1.39 8.84
C PHE A 59 2.82 -1.88 9.79
N ALA A 60 3.13 -1.87 11.08
CA ALA A 60 2.25 -2.38 12.11
C ALA A 60 1.90 -1.32 13.17
N GLY A 61 0.62 -1.25 13.53
CA GLY A 61 0.09 -0.29 14.50
C GLY A 61 -1.24 -0.73 15.07
N ASP A 62 -1.45 -0.49 16.36
CA ASP A 62 -2.71 -0.80 17.04
C ASP A 62 -3.66 0.40 17.06
N HIS A 63 -4.96 0.11 17.09
CA HIS A 63 -5.98 1.15 17.00
C HIS A 63 -6.85 1.21 18.24
N GLY A 64 -6.98 2.41 18.82
CA GLY A 64 -7.87 2.64 19.96
C GLY A 64 -9.36 2.37 19.63
N ILE A 65 -9.74 2.46 18.36
CA ILE A 65 -11.09 2.14 17.88
C ILE A 65 -11.47 0.67 18.08
N ALA A 66 -10.50 -0.23 18.24
CA ALA A 66 -10.78 -1.64 18.49
C ALA A 66 -11.55 -1.86 19.81
N ASN A 67 -11.48 -0.91 20.76
CA ASN A 67 -12.26 -0.92 22.00
C ASN A 67 -13.78 -0.81 21.78
N GLU A 68 -14.23 -0.42 20.58
CA GLU A 68 -15.65 -0.39 20.20
C GLU A 68 -16.17 -1.77 19.74
N GLY A 69 -15.36 -2.84 19.83
CA GLY A 69 -15.78 -4.19 19.44
C GLY A 69 -15.85 -4.42 17.93
N VAL A 70 -15.09 -3.64 17.15
CA VAL A 70 -15.11 -3.66 15.67
C VAL A 70 -14.27 -4.76 15.02
N SER A 71 -13.69 -5.66 15.82
CA SER A 71 -12.81 -6.76 15.39
C SER A 71 -13.22 -8.08 16.05
N ALA A 72 -13.08 -9.19 15.32
CA ALA A 72 -13.28 -10.53 15.87
C ALA A 72 -12.10 -11.01 16.76
N PHE A 73 -10.95 -10.34 16.67
CA PHE A 73 -9.73 -10.70 17.37
C PHE A 73 -9.35 -9.65 18.43
N PRO A 74 -8.76 -10.07 19.56
CA PRO A 74 -8.30 -9.15 20.59
C PRO A 74 -7.01 -8.44 20.15
N GLN A 75 -6.73 -7.26 20.72
CA GLN A 75 -5.62 -6.39 20.28
C GLN A 75 -4.24 -7.04 20.40
N GLU A 76 -4.03 -7.97 21.33
CA GLU A 76 -2.72 -8.64 21.50
C GLU A 76 -2.31 -9.46 20.27
N VAL A 77 -3.27 -9.79 19.37
CA VAL A 77 -2.98 -10.50 18.12
C VAL A 77 -2.04 -9.71 17.21
N THR A 78 -2.07 -8.38 17.23
CA THR A 78 -1.13 -7.54 16.44
C THR A 78 0.31 -7.92 16.75
N GLN A 79 0.68 -7.93 18.04
CA GLN A 79 2.04 -8.25 18.47
C GLN A 79 2.43 -9.70 18.13
N GLN A 80 1.50 -10.64 18.27
CA GLN A 80 1.73 -12.06 17.95
C GLN A 80 1.99 -12.27 16.45
N MET A 81 1.20 -11.61 15.60
CA MET A 81 1.36 -11.73 14.15
C MET A 81 2.61 -11.02 13.65
N VAL A 82 2.97 -9.87 14.24
CA VAL A 82 4.25 -9.20 13.97
C VAL A 82 5.44 -10.10 14.33
N GLN A 83 5.37 -10.86 15.42
CA GLN A 83 6.38 -11.86 15.73
C GLN A 83 6.41 -13.00 14.69
N ASN A 84 5.25 -13.44 14.18
CA ASN A 84 5.20 -14.44 13.13
C ASN A 84 5.81 -13.96 11.81
N LEU A 85 5.52 -12.71 11.43
CA LEU A 85 6.11 -12.04 10.26
C LEU A 85 7.64 -11.93 10.39
N ALA A 86 8.14 -11.50 11.55
CA ALA A 86 9.57 -11.37 11.82
C ALA A 86 10.31 -12.73 11.88
N ASN A 87 9.59 -13.82 12.19
CA ASN A 87 10.15 -15.16 12.23
C ASN A 87 9.97 -15.93 10.89
N ASP A 88 9.65 -15.24 9.79
CA ASP A 88 9.41 -15.80 8.46
C ASP A 88 8.30 -16.87 8.38
N ASN A 89 7.32 -16.81 9.27
CA ASN A 89 6.25 -17.81 9.37
C ASN A 89 4.90 -17.34 8.81
N ALA A 90 4.80 -16.11 8.30
CA ALA A 90 3.56 -15.58 7.76
C ALA A 90 3.40 -15.88 6.26
N ALA A 91 2.19 -15.64 5.74
CA ALA A 91 1.87 -15.90 4.34
C ALA A 91 2.70 -15.01 3.39
N VAL A 92 2.95 -13.75 3.78
CA VAL A 92 3.77 -12.85 2.96
C VAL A 92 5.20 -13.35 2.84
N ASN A 93 5.81 -13.90 3.90
CA ASN A 93 7.17 -14.46 3.83
C ASN A 93 7.22 -15.63 2.84
N ALA A 94 6.25 -16.54 2.91
CA ALA A 94 6.16 -17.68 2.00
C ALA A 94 5.99 -17.24 0.52
N LEU A 95 5.17 -16.22 0.25
CA LEU A 95 4.93 -15.69 -1.10
C LEU A 95 6.11 -14.86 -1.63
N ALA A 96 6.72 -14.06 -0.76
CA ALA A 96 7.89 -13.23 -1.07
C ALA A 96 9.10 -14.11 -1.42
N ALA A 97 9.31 -15.21 -0.70
CA ALA A 97 10.39 -16.16 -0.94
C ALA A 97 10.35 -16.77 -2.36
N VAL A 98 9.15 -17.05 -2.91
CA VAL A 98 9.01 -17.58 -4.28
C VAL A 98 9.59 -16.61 -5.33
N ASN A 99 9.48 -15.32 -5.06
CA ASN A 99 9.97 -14.27 -5.95
C ASN A 99 11.34 -13.71 -5.50
N GLY A 100 11.95 -14.19 -4.42
CA GLY A 100 13.17 -13.58 -3.88
C GLY A 100 12.96 -12.11 -3.52
N VAL A 101 11.85 -11.80 -2.86
CA VAL A 101 11.51 -10.47 -2.37
C VAL A 101 11.89 -10.41 -0.89
N GLU A 102 12.62 -9.39 -0.47
CA GLU A 102 12.95 -9.18 0.93
C GLU A 102 11.73 -8.63 1.68
N THR A 103 11.57 -9.00 2.95
CA THR A 103 10.46 -8.53 3.79
C THR A 103 11.00 -7.87 5.05
N THR A 104 10.48 -6.70 5.39
CA THR A 104 10.82 -6.01 6.65
C THR A 104 9.56 -5.62 7.38
N VAL A 105 9.58 -5.79 8.70
CA VAL A 105 8.47 -5.49 9.59
C VAL A 105 8.83 -4.28 10.44
N ILE A 106 7.96 -3.28 10.45
CA ILE A 106 8.16 -2.01 11.13
C ILE A 106 7.04 -1.83 12.15
N ASP A 107 7.41 -1.66 13.40
CA ASP A 107 6.49 -1.24 14.46
C ASP A 107 6.38 0.28 14.44
N ALA A 108 5.28 0.78 13.88
CA ALA A 108 4.93 2.20 13.83
C ALA A 108 4.10 2.63 15.05
N GLY A 109 3.45 1.70 15.76
CA GLY A 109 2.44 2.06 16.75
C GLY A 109 1.81 0.93 17.56
N ILE A 110 2.48 -0.21 17.75
CA ILE A 110 1.91 -1.38 18.44
C ILE A 110 1.73 -1.11 19.96
N ILE A 111 0.68 -1.65 20.57
CA ILE A 111 0.53 -1.64 22.04
C ILE A 111 1.51 -2.64 22.64
N GLY A 112 2.34 -2.18 23.58
CA GLY A 112 3.43 -2.98 24.18
C GLY A 112 4.78 -2.85 23.47
N ASP A 113 5.71 -3.69 23.90
CA ASP A 113 7.13 -3.65 23.53
C ASP A 113 7.50 -4.74 22.51
N THR A 114 8.11 -4.35 21.39
CA THR A 114 8.54 -5.25 20.31
C THR A 114 10.06 -5.38 20.17
N HIS A 115 10.81 -4.50 20.86
CA HIS A 115 12.28 -4.39 20.79
C HIS A 115 13.05 -5.65 21.25
N GLN A 116 12.35 -6.67 21.77
CA GLN A 116 12.95 -7.95 22.13
C GLN A 116 13.31 -8.81 20.91
N ASN A 117 12.67 -8.59 19.76
CA ASN A 117 13.03 -9.22 18.50
C ASN A 117 13.80 -8.20 17.64
N GLN A 118 15.03 -8.53 17.25
CA GLN A 118 15.89 -7.66 16.46
C GLN A 118 15.46 -7.56 14.98
N ASP A 119 14.65 -8.51 14.52
CA ASP A 119 14.10 -8.54 13.17
C ASP A 119 12.85 -7.65 13.01
N ILE A 120 12.41 -7.00 14.10
CA ILE A 120 11.38 -5.97 14.08
C ILE A 120 12.05 -4.60 14.23
N ILE A 121 11.82 -3.73 13.26
CA ILE A 121 12.33 -2.35 13.30
C ILE A 121 11.36 -1.50 14.12
N SER A 122 11.78 -1.08 15.32
CA SER A 122 10.97 -0.23 16.18
C SER A 122 11.11 1.24 15.81
N LYS A 123 10.06 1.81 15.23
CA LYS A 123 9.90 3.24 14.93
C LYS A 123 8.60 3.78 15.51
N LYS A 124 8.23 3.28 16.68
CA LYS A 124 6.94 3.52 17.32
C LYS A 124 6.71 5.00 17.60
N VAL A 125 5.61 5.56 17.09
CA VAL A 125 5.16 6.93 17.38
C VAL A 125 4.54 7.01 18.78
N SER A 126 3.66 6.07 19.10
CA SER A 126 3.03 5.90 20.42
C SER A 126 2.51 4.46 20.57
N HIS A 127 1.98 4.10 21.74
CA HIS A 127 1.41 2.77 21.99
C HIS A 127 -0.06 2.73 21.59
N GLY A 128 -0.32 2.52 20.30
CA GLY A 128 -1.64 2.52 19.71
C GLY A 128 -2.23 3.93 19.55
N THR A 129 -3.14 4.09 18.60
CA THR A 129 -3.89 5.33 18.43
C THR A 129 -4.94 5.51 19.53
N ASN A 130 -5.42 6.74 19.69
CA ASN A 130 -6.63 7.00 20.47
C ASN A 130 -7.87 6.38 19.81
N ASN A 131 -8.92 6.19 20.60
CA ASN A 131 -10.24 5.85 20.05
C ASN A 131 -10.84 7.07 19.32
N PHE A 132 -10.83 6.99 17.98
CA PHE A 132 -11.29 8.09 17.15
C PHE A 132 -12.79 8.38 17.22
N ARG A 133 -13.59 7.50 17.84
CA ARG A 133 -15.01 7.79 18.05
C ARG A 133 -15.23 9.01 18.95
N THR A 134 -14.33 9.25 19.91
CA THR A 134 -14.52 10.27 20.96
C THR A 134 -13.51 11.41 20.94
N GLN A 135 -12.34 11.20 20.36
CA GLN A 135 -11.25 12.19 20.27
C GLN A 135 -10.39 11.87 19.06
N PRO A 136 -9.59 12.78 18.48
CA PRO A 136 -8.78 12.45 17.30
C PRO A 136 -7.87 11.23 17.51
N ALA A 137 -7.70 10.40 16.47
CA ALA A 137 -6.84 9.20 16.51
C ALA A 137 -5.43 9.51 17.02
N MET A 138 -4.89 10.66 16.66
CA MET A 138 -3.57 11.14 17.10
C MET A 138 -3.51 12.67 17.07
N THR A 139 -2.45 13.23 17.63
CA THR A 139 -2.15 14.66 17.51
C THR A 139 -1.51 14.96 16.15
N GLN A 140 -1.50 16.24 15.74
CA GLN A 140 -0.85 16.62 14.48
C GLN A 140 0.66 16.30 14.45
N PRO A 141 1.46 16.53 15.52
CA PRO A 141 2.85 16.09 15.56
C PRO A 141 3.01 14.58 15.41
N GLU A 142 2.12 13.78 16.02
CA GLU A 142 2.15 12.32 15.86
C GLU A 142 1.79 11.88 14.44
N ALA A 143 0.83 12.54 13.78
CA ALA A 143 0.50 12.28 12.38
C ALA A 143 1.70 12.57 11.45
N THR A 144 2.38 13.71 11.65
CA THR A 144 3.62 14.01 10.93
C THR A 144 4.70 12.96 11.21
N SER A 145 4.92 12.60 12.48
CA SER A 145 5.88 11.56 12.86
C SER A 145 5.57 10.22 12.21
N ALA A 146 4.30 9.83 12.12
CA ALA A 146 3.89 8.58 11.46
C ALA A 146 4.27 8.57 9.98
N ILE A 147 4.11 9.70 9.28
CA ILE A 147 4.56 9.83 7.88
C ILE A 147 6.09 9.74 7.80
N GLU A 148 6.82 10.41 8.70
CA GLU A 148 8.29 10.33 8.74
C GLU A 148 8.82 8.91 9.04
N VAL A 149 8.07 8.09 9.79
CA VAL A 149 8.39 6.66 9.96
C VAL A 149 8.45 5.97 8.60
N GLY A 150 7.44 6.17 7.76
CA GLY A 150 7.40 5.65 6.39
C GLY A 150 8.57 6.11 5.52
N ARG A 151 8.78 7.44 5.45
CA ARG A 151 9.84 8.04 4.64
C ARG A 151 11.22 7.55 5.05
N SER A 152 11.56 7.65 6.33
CA SER A 152 12.84 7.17 6.85
C SER A 152 13.04 5.66 6.65
N THR A 153 11.97 4.87 6.63
CA THR A 153 12.07 3.41 6.40
C THR A 153 12.49 3.11 4.96
N VAL A 154 11.93 3.82 3.98
CA VAL A 154 12.36 3.68 2.57
C VAL A 154 13.84 4.08 2.43
N ILE A 155 14.23 5.22 2.99
CA ILE A 155 15.63 5.70 2.93
C ILE A 155 16.61 4.71 3.58
N GLU A 156 16.25 4.11 4.70
CA GLU A 156 17.18 3.25 5.46
C GLU A 156 17.23 1.80 4.98
N HIS A 157 16.14 1.30 4.40
CA HIS A 157 15.97 -0.14 4.14
C HIS A 157 15.58 -0.50 2.71
N ALA A 158 15.23 0.47 1.87
CA ALA A 158 14.76 0.20 0.50
C ALA A 158 15.20 1.26 -0.53
N ASP A 159 16.24 2.05 -0.23
CA ASP A 159 16.76 3.10 -1.12
C ASP A 159 17.32 2.56 -2.44
N SER A 160 17.78 1.31 -2.41
CA SER A 160 18.33 0.56 -3.54
C SER A 160 17.31 -0.36 -4.20
N ALA A 161 16.07 -0.43 -3.69
CA ALA A 161 15.04 -1.27 -4.27
C ALA A 161 14.60 -0.75 -5.65
N ASP A 162 14.44 -1.66 -6.60
CA ASP A 162 13.87 -1.34 -7.90
C ASP A 162 12.34 -1.21 -7.85
N ILE A 163 11.71 -1.86 -6.88
CA ILE A 163 10.27 -1.87 -6.63
C ILE A 163 10.00 -2.18 -5.15
N ILE A 164 9.03 -1.48 -4.56
CA ILE A 164 8.61 -1.72 -3.18
C ILE A 164 7.16 -2.19 -3.17
N GLY A 165 6.84 -3.19 -2.36
CA GLY A 165 5.48 -3.53 -1.96
C GLY A 165 5.20 -3.01 -0.55
N LEU A 166 3.97 -2.57 -0.31
CA LEU A 166 3.54 -2.12 1.01
C LEU A 166 2.60 -3.15 1.64
N GLY A 167 2.76 -3.37 2.94
CA GLY A 167 1.92 -4.24 3.76
C GLY A 167 1.47 -3.53 5.03
N ASP A 168 0.38 -4.03 5.59
CA ASP A 168 -0.20 -3.54 6.85
C ASP A 168 -0.37 -4.68 7.86
N MET A 169 -0.42 -4.33 9.14
CA MET A 169 -0.82 -5.21 10.22
C MET A 169 -1.38 -4.38 11.39
N GLY A 170 -2.54 -4.75 11.92
CA GLY A 170 -3.11 -4.02 13.06
C GLY A 170 -4.55 -4.38 13.36
N ILE A 171 -4.84 -4.71 14.61
CA ILE A 171 -6.22 -4.90 15.04
C ILE A 171 -6.95 -3.55 15.06
N GLY A 172 -8.11 -3.51 14.40
CA GLY A 172 -8.94 -2.30 14.23
C GLY A 172 -8.62 -1.48 12.97
N ASN A 173 -7.56 -1.82 12.23
CA ASN A 173 -7.12 -1.03 11.09
C ASN A 173 -8.14 -0.96 9.95
N THR A 174 -8.92 -2.01 9.69
CA THR A 174 -9.98 -1.97 8.66
C THR A 174 -11.08 -0.94 8.97
N THR A 175 -11.32 -0.62 10.24
CA THR A 175 -12.23 0.47 10.64
C THR A 175 -11.63 1.82 10.32
N ALA A 176 -10.34 2.03 10.67
CA ALA A 176 -9.61 3.25 10.32
C ALA A 176 -9.53 3.44 8.79
N SER A 177 -9.20 2.38 8.05
CA SER A 177 -9.14 2.39 6.59
C SER A 177 -10.47 2.75 5.94
N ALA A 178 -11.59 2.23 6.46
CA ALA A 178 -12.93 2.60 6.00
C ALA A 178 -13.25 4.08 6.30
N ALA A 179 -12.90 4.57 7.49
CA ALA A 179 -13.09 5.98 7.86
C ALA A 179 -12.25 6.93 6.97
N VAL A 180 -10.98 6.61 6.75
CA VAL A 180 -10.09 7.35 5.83
C VAL A 180 -10.65 7.35 4.41
N THR A 181 -11.10 6.19 3.93
CA THR A 181 -11.69 6.05 2.58
C THR A 181 -12.95 6.90 2.45
N ALA A 182 -13.87 6.81 3.42
CA ALA A 182 -15.10 7.59 3.43
C ALA A 182 -14.79 9.10 3.44
N ALA A 183 -13.86 9.54 4.28
CA ALA A 183 -13.44 10.95 4.38
C ALA A 183 -12.89 11.48 3.05
N ILE A 184 -11.90 10.81 2.47
CA ILE A 184 -11.21 11.31 1.27
C ILE A 184 -12.08 11.21 0.02
N THR A 185 -12.83 10.13 -0.13
CA THR A 185 -13.66 9.89 -1.33
C THR A 185 -15.07 10.47 -1.22
N ASN A 186 -15.42 11.06 -0.07
CA ASN A 186 -16.76 11.54 0.25
C ASN A 186 -17.85 10.47 -0.01
N THR A 187 -17.55 9.24 0.39
CA THR A 187 -18.42 8.06 0.20
C THR A 187 -19.06 7.67 1.53
N SER A 188 -20.32 7.21 1.49
CA SER A 188 -21.01 6.70 2.69
C SER A 188 -20.20 5.60 3.39
N PRO A 189 -20.05 5.64 4.73
CA PRO A 189 -19.41 4.58 5.50
C PRO A 189 -19.96 3.17 5.20
N GLU A 190 -21.26 3.06 4.92
CA GLU A 190 -21.92 1.79 4.57
C GLU A 190 -21.33 1.12 3.32
N LEU A 191 -20.89 1.92 2.34
CA LEU A 191 -20.38 1.41 1.06
C LEU A 191 -18.90 1.01 1.12
N VAL A 192 -18.17 1.49 2.12
CA VAL A 192 -16.73 1.27 2.25
C VAL A 192 -16.35 0.38 3.42
N THR A 193 -17.32 0.00 4.26
CA THR A 193 -17.09 -0.82 5.44
C THR A 193 -17.44 -2.28 5.15
N GLY A 194 -16.45 -3.16 5.27
CA GLY A 194 -16.61 -4.59 5.15
C GLY A 194 -16.46 -5.36 6.47
N PRO A 195 -16.70 -6.68 6.41
CA PRO A 195 -16.63 -7.54 7.58
C PRO A 195 -15.19 -7.78 8.09
N GLY A 196 -14.16 -7.40 7.33
CA GLY A 196 -12.75 -7.51 7.73
C GLY A 196 -12.39 -8.94 8.14
N THR A 197 -12.17 -9.12 9.43
CA THR A 197 -11.84 -10.40 10.08
C THR A 197 -12.98 -11.43 10.09
N GLY A 198 -14.13 -11.11 9.49
CA GLY A 198 -15.30 -12.00 9.41
C GLY A 198 -16.33 -11.75 10.52
N ILE A 199 -16.54 -10.48 10.90
CA ILE A 199 -17.55 -10.09 11.90
C ILE A 199 -18.99 -10.33 11.40
N ASP A 200 -19.96 -10.40 12.32
CA ASP A 200 -21.38 -10.55 11.98
C ASP A 200 -22.03 -9.22 11.53
N GLU A 201 -23.27 -9.31 11.03
CA GLU A 201 -24.01 -8.15 10.48
C GLU A 201 -24.28 -7.06 11.54
N GLN A 202 -24.52 -7.46 12.79
CA GLN A 202 -24.75 -6.51 13.89
C GLN A 202 -23.47 -5.73 14.23
N THR A 203 -22.33 -6.42 14.26
CA THR A 203 -21.02 -5.82 14.49
C THR A 203 -20.62 -4.95 13.30
N LEU A 204 -20.94 -5.37 12.07
CA LEU A 204 -20.73 -4.58 10.87
C LEU A 204 -21.51 -3.26 10.92
N GLN A 205 -22.79 -3.29 11.28
CA GLN A 205 -23.58 -2.07 11.45
C GLN A 205 -22.99 -1.17 12.55
N SER A 206 -22.59 -1.76 13.68
CA SER A 206 -21.95 -0.99 14.76
C SER A 206 -20.65 -0.33 14.30
N LYS A 207 -19.88 -1.00 13.42
CA LYS A 207 -18.66 -0.45 12.80
C LYS A 207 -18.97 0.72 11.86
N VAL A 208 -20.03 0.62 11.07
CA VAL A 208 -20.54 1.72 10.23
C VAL A 208 -20.93 2.92 11.10
N ASP A 209 -21.72 2.71 12.14
CA ASP A 209 -22.18 3.77 13.05
C ASP A 209 -21.00 4.48 13.74
N VAL A 210 -19.99 3.72 14.17
CA VAL A 210 -18.76 4.25 14.76
C VAL A 210 -17.99 5.15 13.79
N ILE A 211 -17.92 4.76 12.52
CA ILE A 211 -17.26 5.56 11.47
C ILE A 211 -18.07 6.83 11.19
N ASP A 212 -19.39 6.72 11.06
CA ASP A 212 -20.27 7.87 10.81
C ASP A 212 -20.22 8.88 11.96
N ASP A 213 -20.30 8.41 13.22
CA ASP A 213 -20.13 9.22 14.42
C ASP A 213 -18.81 10.01 14.39
N ALA A 214 -17.71 9.32 14.07
CA ALA A 214 -16.37 9.92 14.05
C ALA A 214 -16.22 10.97 12.95
N LEU A 215 -16.70 10.70 11.73
CA LEU A 215 -16.63 11.63 10.62
C LEU A 215 -17.46 12.88 10.89
N ASN A 216 -18.66 12.72 11.45
CA ASN A 216 -19.52 13.83 11.86
C ASN A 216 -18.92 14.64 13.00
N HIS A 217 -18.23 13.99 13.94
CA HIS A 217 -17.63 14.67 15.08
C HIS A 217 -16.39 15.48 14.70
N HIS A 218 -15.48 14.90 13.90
CA HIS A 218 -14.20 15.51 13.56
C HIS A 218 -14.25 16.39 12.32
N CYS A 219 -15.15 16.10 11.37
CA CYS A 219 -15.27 16.78 10.09
C CYS A 219 -13.91 17.00 9.38
N PRO A 220 -13.12 15.93 9.14
CA PRO A 220 -11.79 16.09 8.55
C PRO A 220 -11.86 16.69 7.14
N ASP A 221 -10.92 17.56 6.78
CA ASP A 221 -10.82 18.09 5.41
C ASP A 221 -10.23 17.03 4.47
N ALA A 222 -11.03 16.57 3.51
CA ALA A 222 -10.64 15.55 2.53
C ALA A 222 -9.41 15.93 1.69
N ASN A 223 -9.09 17.22 1.56
CA ASN A 223 -7.95 17.70 0.79
C ASN A 223 -6.69 17.88 1.64
N GLU A 224 -6.77 17.68 2.95
CA GLU A 224 -5.66 17.81 3.89
C GLU A 224 -5.34 16.43 4.48
N GLY A 225 -4.51 15.65 3.78
CA GLY A 225 -4.24 14.25 4.17
C GLY A 225 -3.73 14.08 5.61
N ILE A 226 -2.97 15.05 6.14
CA ILE A 226 -2.54 15.05 7.56
C ILE A 226 -3.74 15.20 8.50
N ASP A 227 -4.75 16.00 8.16
CA ASP A 227 -5.93 16.19 8.99
C ASP A 227 -6.81 14.94 9.01
N VAL A 228 -6.98 14.28 7.86
CA VAL A 228 -7.65 12.97 7.77
C VAL A 228 -6.93 11.93 8.62
N LEU A 229 -5.60 11.78 8.44
CA LEU A 229 -4.77 10.85 9.21
C LEU A 229 -4.88 11.10 10.72
N ARG A 230 -4.76 12.37 11.13
CA ARG A 230 -4.86 12.78 12.53
C ARG A 230 -6.22 12.44 13.14
N SER A 231 -7.28 12.63 12.37
CA SER A 231 -8.66 12.52 12.85
C SER A 231 -9.10 11.06 13.00
N VAL A 232 -8.91 10.24 11.95
CA VAL A 232 -9.51 8.89 11.86
C VAL A 232 -8.55 7.81 11.34
N GLY A 233 -7.25 8.10 11.23
CA GLY A 233 -6.26 7.18 10.69
C GLY A 233 -5.55 6.29 11.72
N GLY A 234 -4.44 5.69 11.28
CA GLY A 234 -3.56 4.80 12.04
C GLY A 234 -2.09 5.18 11.89
N PHE A 235 -1.25 4.84 12.87
CA PHE A 235 0.20 5.11 12.74
C PHE A 235 0.82 4.35 11.57
N GLU A 236 0.39 3.12 11.34
CA GLU A 236 0.79 2.31 10.19
C GLU A 236 0.24 2.88 8.87
N LEU A 237 -0.97 3.45 8.86
CA LEU A 237 -1.51 4.11 7.66
C LEU A 237 -0.71 5.37 7.32
N GLY A 238 -0.30 6.14 8.33
CA GLY A 238 0.62 7.27 8.16
C GLY A 238 1.98 6.83 7.62
N ALA A 239 2.52 5.72 8.14
CA ALA A 239 3.78 5.17 7.66
C ALA A 239 3.68 4.63 6.22
N ILE A 240 2.57 3.98 5.86
CA ILE A 240 2.28 3.58 4.48
C ILE A 240 2.24 4.81 3.55
N ALA A 241 1.61 5.90 4.00
CA ALA A 241 1.56 7.14 3.23
C ALA A 241 2.98 7.70 3.00
N GLY A 242 3.79 7.78 4.06
CA GLY A 242 5.17 8.25 3.98
C GLY A 242 6.07 7.38 3.11
N ALA A 243 5.92 6.05 3.19
CA ALA A 243 6.68 5.13 2.35
C ALA A 243 6.32 5.30 0.87
N ALA A 244 5.04 5.51 0.55
CA ALA A 244 4.61 5.77 -0.82
C ALA A 244 5.15 7.10 -1.37
N LEU A 245 5.11 8.17 -0.57
CA LEU A 245 5.64 9.49 -0.95
C LEU A 245 7.15 9.42 -1.23
N GLU A 246 7.91 8.87 -0.28
CA GLU A 246 9.38 8.79 -0.40
C GLU A 246 9.82 7.89 -1.56
N ALA A 247 9.17 6.73 -1.74
CA ALA A 247 9.45 5.86 -2.88
C ALA A 247 9.18 6.59 -4.21
N ALA A 248 8.11 7.37 -4.30
CA ALA A 248 7.81 8.15 -5.50
C ALA A 248 8.85 9.25 -5.77
N GLU A 249 9.32 9.97 -4.75
CA GLU A 249 10.43 10.95 -4.88
C GLU A 249 11.71 10.29 -5.40
N GLN A 250 11.97 9.04 -4.98
CA GLN A 250 13.11 8.25 -5.45
C GLN A 250 12.87 7.51 -6.78
N ARG A 251 11.73 7.75 -7.44
CA ARG A 251 11.31 7.07 -8.68
C ARG A 251 11.14 5.55 -8.54
N ILE A 252 10.88 5.06 -7.34
CA ILE A 252 10.65 3.65 -7.05
C ILE A 252 9.14 3.35 -7.20
N PRO A 253 8.73 2.45 -8.11
CA PRO A 253 7.35 2.01 -8.20
C PRO A 253 6.88 1.33 -6.90
N VAL A 254 5.63 1.61 -6.51
CA VAL A 254 5.04 1.15 -5.25
C VAL A 254 3.85 0.24 -5.52
N VAL A 255 3.94 -1.01 -5.08
CA VAL A 255 2.88 -2.00 -5.19
C VAL A 255 1.93 -1.89 -4.00
N ILE A 256 0.67 -1.58 -4.30
CA ILE A 256 -0.43 -1.52 -3.34
C ILE A 256 -0.98 -2.93 -3.14
N ASP A 257 -0.99 -3.38 -1.89
CA ASP A 257 -1.60 -4.67 -1.51
C ASP A 257 -3.14 -4.59 -1.49
N GLY A 258 -3.75 -4.63 -0.31
CA GLY A 258 -5.19 -4.65 -0.12
C GLY A 258 -5.79 -3.32 0.34
N PHE A 259 -6.94 -3.43 0.98
CA PHE A 259 -7.78 -2.32 1.43
C PHE A 259 -7.09 -1.34 2.39
N ASN A 260 -6.31 -1.86 3.35
CA ASN A 260 -5.66 -1.02 4.36
C ASN A 260 -4.50 -0.22 3.76
N VAL A 261 -3.66 -0.88 2.93
CA VAL A 261 -2.58 -0.21 2.21
C VAL A 261 -3.12 0.87 1.28
N ALA A 262 -4.18 0.57 0.53
CA ALA A 262 -4.82 1.56 -0.33
C ALA A 262 -5.38 2.76 0.45
N ALA A 263 -5.87 2.59 1.70
CA ALA A 263 -6.27 3.70 2.55
C ALA A 263 -5.09 4.61 2.95
N GLY A 264 -3.95 4.03 3.34
CA GLY A 264 -2.72 4.79 3.60
C GLY A 264 -2.23 5.53 2.35
N VAL A 265 -2.38 4.93 1.17
CA VAL A 265 -2.04 5.56 -0.11
C VAL A 265 -3.00 6.69 -0.50
N LEU A 266 -4.29 6.62 -0.14
CA LEU A 266 -5.20 7.76 -0.28
C LEU A 266 -4.75 8.96 0.56
N ILE A 267 -4.22 8.72 1.76
CA ILE A 267 -3.62 9.78 2.60
C ILE A 267 -2.42 10.41 1.88
N ALA A 268 -1.54 9.59 1.27
CA ALA A 268 -0.44 10.11 0.46
C ALA A 268 -0.93 10.94 -0.72
N MET A 269 -1.96 10.48 -1.45
CA MET A 269 -2.56 11.22 -2.57
C MET A 269 -3.14 12.56 -2.13
N ALA A 270 -3.77 12.62 -0.95
CA ALA A 270 -4.29 13.86 -0.37
C ALA A 270 -3.19 14.80 0.13
N ILE A 271 -1.96 14.31 0.35
CA ILE A 271 -0.79 15.15 0.65
C ILE A 271 -0.16 15.67 -0.65
N ASP A 272 0.11 14.77 -1.60
CA ASP A 272 0.59 15.11 -2.93
C ASP A 272 0.06 14.12 -3.96
N ASN A 273 -0.81 14.60 -4.85
CA ASN A 273 -1.46 13.77 -5.87
C ASN A 273 -0.46 13.15 -6.87
N SER A 274 0.74 13.71 -7.01
CA SER A 274 1.77 13.20 -7.93
C SER A 274 2.23 11.79 -7.57
N VAL A 275 2.03 11.35 -6.32
CA VAL A 275 2.32 9.97 -5.87
C VAL A 275 1.61 8.92 -6.73
N THR A 276 0.41 9.25 -7.25
CA THR A 276 -0.39 8.35 -8.08
C THR A 276 0.32 7.87 -9.35
N ASN A 277 1.28 8.66 -9.84
CA ASN A 277 2.10 8.30 -10.99
C ASN A 277 3.02 7.10 -10.73
N TYR A 278 3.33 6.80 -9.46
CA TYR A 278 4.25 5.75 -9.03
C TYR A 278 3.55 4.51 -8.44
N LEU A 279 2.22 4.51 -8.39
CA LEU A 279 1.44 3.42 -7.82
C LEU A 279 1.17 2.30 -8.83
N LEU A 280 1.24 1.08 -8.34
CA LEU A 280 0.99 -0.16 -9.05
C LEU A 280 0.00 -1.02 -8.23
N PRO A 281 -1.18 -1.40 -8.75
CA PRO A 281 -2.13 -2.19 -7.99
C PRO A 281 -1.70 -3.67 -7.95
N SER A 282 -2.06 -4.40 -6.89
CA SER A 282 -1.94 -5.87 -6.87
C SER A 282 -3.26 -6.54 -7.23
N HIS A 283 -4.17 -6.66 -6.28
CA HIS A 283 -5.34 -7.52 -6.35
C HIS A 283 -6.62 -6.78 -5.99
N GLN A 284 -7.75 -7.35 -6.43
CA GLN A 284 -9.05 -6.97 -5.90
C GLN A 284 -9.30 -7.73 -4.59
N SER A 285 -9.27 -7.00 -3.48
CA SER A 285 -9.69 -7.43 -2.17
C SER A 285 -11.20 -7.64 -2.12
N THR A 286 -11.64 -8.54 -1.24
CA THR A 286 -13.07 -8.74 -0.95
C THR A 286 -13.66 -7.67 -0.03
N GLU A 287 -12.84 -6.76 0.52
CA GLU A 287 -13.34 -5.59 1.24
C GLU A 287 -14.02 -4.60 0.27
N PRO A 288 -15.29 -4.21 0.51
CA PRO A 288 -16.09 -3.45 -0.44
C PRO A 288 -15.50 -2.08 -0.75
N GLY A 289 -14.88 -1.44 0.24
CA GLY A 289 -14.27 -0.13 0.08
C GLY A 289 -13.06 -0.12 -0.84
N GLN A 290 -12.41 -1.27 -1.10
CA GLN A 290 -11.21 -1.27 -1.96
C GLN A 290 -11.53 -0.89 -3.40
N LYS A 291 -12.72 -1.24 -3.89
CA LYS A 291 -13.15 -0.80 -5.23
C LYS A 291 -13.21 0.73 -5.32
N VAL A 292 -13.78 1.37 -4.29
CA VAL A 292 -13.88 2.85 -4.21
C VAL A 292 -12.49 3.48 -4.16
N GLN A 293 -11.55 2.88 -3.41
CA GLN A 293 -10.16 3.34 -3.35
C GLN A 293 -9.46 3.22 -4.70
N LEU A 294 -9.58 2.07 -5.38
CA LEU A 294 -8.96 1.83 -6.68
C LEU A 294 -9.52 2.77 -7.76
N ASP A 295 -10.83 3.03 -7.74
CA ASP A 295 -11.47 4.00 -8.63
C ASP A 295 -10.94 5.43 -8.37
N ALA A 296 -10.78 5.83 -7.10
CA ALA A 296 -10.22 7.13 -6.73
C ALA A 296 -8.74 7.30 -7.12
N LEU A 297 -7.97 6.20 -7.11
CA LEU A 297 -6.55 6.17 -7.49
C LEU A 297 -6.34 5.96 -9.01
N ASP A 298 -7.41 5.78 -9.79
CA ASP A 298 -7.37 5.40 -11.21
C ASP A 298 -6.52 4.14 -11.48
N LEU A 299 -6.72 3.11 -10.65
CA LEU A 299 -5.97 1.85 -10.70
C LEU A 299 -6.89 0.66 -10.99
N THR A 300 -6.46 -0.20 -11.92
CA THR A 300 -7.14 -1.47 -12.21
C THR A 300 -6.33 -2.64 -11.64
N PRO A 301 -6.88 -3.49 -10.76
CA PRO A 301 -6.15 -4.61 -10.15
C PRO A 301 -5.65 -5.61 -11.20
N LEU A 302 -4.57 -6.33 -10.90
CA LEU A 302 -3.99 -7.34 -11.80
C LEU A 302 -4.77 -8.65 -11.76
N PHE A 303 -5.25 -9.05 -10.59
CA PHE A 303 -5.94 -10.31 -10.38
C PHE A 303 -7.03 -10.20 -9.31
N ASP A 304 -7.97 -11.14 -9.36
CA ASP A 304 -9.02 -11.34 -8.36
C ASP A 304 -8.94 -12.78 -7.88
N LEU A 305 -8.45 -12.96 -6.65
CA LEU A 305 -8.29 -14.25 -5.97
C LEU A 305 -9.12 -14.30 -4.68
N GLU A 306 -10.08 -13.38 -4.54
CA GLU A 306 -10.91 -13.23 -3.34
C GLU A 306 -10.07 -13.07 -2.04
N MET A 307 -8.90 -12.45 -2.14
CA MET A 307 -7.97 -12.25 -1.02
C MET A 307 -8.45 -11.11 -0.11
N ARG A 308 -8.08 -11.18 1.18
CA ARG A 308 -8.31 -10.13 2.19
C ARG A 308 -7.42 -10.28 3.44
N LEU A 309 -6.27 -10.93 3.30
CA LEU A 309 -5.38 -11.17 4.43
C LEU A 309 -4.61 -9.90 4.83
N GLY A 310 -4.17 -9.10 3.85
CA GLY A 310 -3.25 -7.98 4.07
C GLY A 310 -1.80 -8.44 4.10
N GLU A 311 -1.00 -7.84 4.98
CA GLU A 311 0.43 -8.14 5.20
C GLU A 311 1.35 -7.88 4.00
N GLY A 312 0.84 -7.39 2.86
CA GLY A 312 1.63 -7.30 1.63
C GLY A 312 1.58 -8.57 0.77
N THR A 313 0.68 -9.50 1.05
CA THR A 313 0.60 -10.80 0.37
C THR A 313 0.26 -10.69 -1.13
N GLY A 314 -0.69 -9.85 -1.50
CA GLY A 314 -1.01 -9.55 -2.88
C GLY A 314 0.12 -8.80 -3.57
N ALA A 315 0.79 -7.88 -2.87
CA ALA A 315 1.98 -7.20 -3.39
C ALA A 315 3.10 -8.21 -3.74
N ALA A 316 3.37 -9.19 -2.88
CA ALA A 316 4.34 -10.26 -3.13
C ALA A 316 4.06 -11.04 -4.43
N ILE A 317 2.79 -11.35 -4.70
CA ILE A 317 2.38 -12.03 -5.94
C ILE A 317 2.53 -11.09 -7.15
N ALA A 318 2.07 -9.85 -7.03
CA ALA A 318 2.06 -8.87 -8.10
C ALA A 318 3.49 -8.49 -8.58
N ILE A 319 4.47 -8.44 -7.67
CA ILE A 319 5.88 -8.17 -8.03
C ILE A 319 6.39 -9.16 -9.10
N GLY A 320 6.03 -10.45 -9.00
CA GLY A 320 6.39 -11.45 -10.02
C GLY A 320 5.78 -11.15 -11.40
N MET A 321 4.55 -10.61 -11.44
CA MET A 321 3.90 -10.19 -12.68
C MET A 321 4.56 -8.94 -13.27
N TYR A 322 4.93 -7.97 -12.44
CA TYR A 322 5.66 -6.77 -12.88
C TYR A 322 7.05 -7.09 -13.42
N ARG A 323 7.78 -7.98 -12.73
CA ARG A 323 9.05 -8.53 -13.24
C ARG A 323 8.85 -9.19 -14.59
N SER A 324 7.83 -10.02 -14.74
CA SER A 324 7.53 -10.68 -16.01
C SER A 324 7.26 -9.67 -17.14
N ALA A 325 6.49 -8.61 -16.87
CA ALA A 325 6.23 -7.53 -17.82
C ALA A 325 7.54 -6.84 -18.28
N CYS A 326 8.42 -6.48 -17.34
CA CYS A 326 9.69 -5.84 -17.65
C CYS A 326 10.65 -6.78 -18.40
N ARG A 327 10.76 -8.05 -17.99
CA ARG A 327 11.62 -9.04 -18.66
C ARG A 327 11.19 -9.30 -20.10
N VAL A 328 9.89 -9.35 -20.39
CA VAL A 328 9.40 -9.41 -21.78
C VAL A 328 9.90 -8.22 -22.60
N LEU A 329 9.78 -7.00 -22.06
CA LEU A 329 10.22 -5.78 -22.74
C LEU A 329 11.73 -5.77 -22.99
N CYS A 330 12.53 -6.19 -22.01
CA CYS A 330 13.99 -6.11 -22.06
C CYS A 330 14.62 -7.27 -22.84
N ASP A 331 14.19 -8.50 -22.60
CA ASP A 331 14.90 -9.71 -23.07
C ASP A 331 14.47 -10.21 -24.45
N MET A 332 13.21 -9.98 -24.84
CA MET A 332 12.75 -10.44 -26.14
C MET A 332 13.47 -9.65 -27.24
N PRO A 333 13.93 -10.31 -28.31
CA PRO A 333 14.46 -9.59 -29.45
C PRO A 333 13.32 -8.92 -30.23
N THR A 334 13.67 -7.87 -30.94
CA THR A 334 12.83 -7.27 -31.98
C THR A 334 12.89 -8.07 -33.28
N PHE A 335 11.92 -7.85 -34.17
CA PHE A 335 11.94 -8.45 -35.53
C PHE A 335 13.27 -8.22 -36.24
N ASP A 336 13.82 -7.02 -36.13
CA ASP A 336 15.08 -6.63 -36.79
C ASP A 336 16.29 -7.34 -36.15
N GLU A 337 16.33 -7.43 -34.80
CA GLU A 337 17.40 -8.15 -34.08
C GLU A 337 17.38 -9.66 -34.34
N ALA A 338 16.19 -10.25 -34.51
CA ALA A 338 16.02 -11.68 -34.77
C ALA A 338 16.08 -12.05 -36.26
N GLY A 339 16.11 -11.07 -37.17
CA GLY A 339 16.05 -11.31 -38.62
C GLY A 339 14.72 -11.92 -39.09
N VAL A 340 13.63 -11.67 -38.37
CA VAL A 340 12.29 -12.17 -38.68
C VAL A 340 11.54 -11.15 -39.54
N SER A 341 10.89 -11.61 -40.60
CA SER A 341 10.09 -10.74 -41.49
C SER A 341 8.79 -10.28 -40.80
N ARG A 342 8.35 -9.06 -41.11
CA ARG A 342 7.11 -8.45 -40.59
C ARG A 342 5.90 -8.78 -41.47
#